data_AF-A0A523JBR9-F1
#
_entry.id   AF-A0A523JBR9-F1
#
_cell.length_a   1.000
_cell.length_b   1.000
_cell.length_c   1.000
_cell.angle_alpha   90.00
_cell.angle_beta   90.00
_cell.angle_gamma   90.00
#
_symmetry.space_group_name_H-M   'P 1'
#
loop_
_entity.id
_entity.type
_entity.pdbx_description
1 polymer ?
#
loop_
_entity_poly.entity_id
_entity_poly.type
_entity_poly.pdbx_seq_one_letter_code
_entity_poly.pdbx_strand_id
1 'polypeptide(L)'
;MLDRDRYWIRNLSAAVILSTSFGCYVPTGAHLDAHSMHVESVKLDPRTSTPVILLQEEEGARRRLPIWIGVYEAQSIAMGLQRIESPRPNSHDLMRNLVEKIDGRVVRVVITELKEGVYYALLEVEIDGRTVVLDSRPSDAIALAIRTGTRVYATEEVLRRGSFVPDGGEALDIEWKVSNRTELESVLRTH
;
A
#
# COMPACT_ATOMS: atom_id res chain seq x y z
N MET A 1 -2.09 -7.70 -47.26
CA MET A 1 -1.08 -7.78 -48.34
C MET A 1 -0.43 -6.42 -48.46
N LEU A 2 0.88 -6.33 -48.22
CA LEU A 2 1.81 -5.22 -48.47
C LEU A 2 1.43 -3.78 -48.08
N ASP A 3 2.19 -3.26 -47.10
CA ASP A 3 2.63 -1.87 -46.91
C ASP A 3 3.19 -1.23 -48.21
N ARG A 4 2.92 0.08 -48.42
CA ARG A 4 3.59 1.09 -49.27
C ARG A 4 2.86 2.44 -49.08
N ASP A 5 3.47 3.63 -49.07
CA ASP A 5 4.86 4.12 -49.02
C ASP A 5 4.85 5.29 -48.00
N ARG A 6 5.82 5.53 -47.09
CA ARG A 6 7.27 5.84 -47.22
C ARG A 6 7.63 7.17 -47.93
N TYR A 7 8.79 7.70 -47.51
CA TYR A 7 9.58 8.85 -48.03
C TYR A 7 9.28 10.21 -47.37
N TRP A 8 10.23 11.06 -46.95
CA TRP A 8 11.73 11.10 -47.00
C TRP A 8 12.25 11.95 -45.78
N ILE A 9 13.54 12.19 -45.42
CA ILE A 9 14.85 11.93 -46.07
C ILE A 9 16.02 11.70 -45.05
N ARG A 10 17.01 10.89 -45.48
CA ARG A 10 18.46 10.80 -45.16
C ARG A 10 19.11 11.40 -43.87
N ASN A 11 19.71 10.48 -43.10
CA ASN A 11 21.09 10.41 -42.56
C ASN A 11 21.92 11.69 -42.27
N LEU A 12 22.50 11.73 -41.06
CA LEU A 12 23.91 12.10 -40.82
C LEU A 12 24.50 11.30 -39.63
N SER A 13 25.82 11.35 -39.46
CA SER A 13 26.60 10.29 -38.77
C SER A 13 26.66 10.34 -37.25
N ALA A 14 26.68 9.14 -36.66
CA ALA A 14 27.43 8.74 -35.46
C ALA A 14 27.43 9.65 -34.21
N ALA A 15 26.52 9.37 -33.28
CA ALA A 15 26.76 9.57 -31.84
C ALA A 15 26.12 8.41 -31.06
N VAL A 16 26.93 7.55 -30.42
CA VAL A 16 26.42 6.49 -29.52
C VAL A 16 26.25 7.09 -28.13
N ILE A 17 25.01 7.36 -27.74
CA ILE A 17 24.64 7.69 -26.36
C ILE A 17 23.46 6.79 -25.96
N LEU A 18 23.77 5.69 -25.27
CA LEU A 18 22.77 4.78 -24.69
C LEU A 18 22.15 5.42 -23.43
N SER A 19 21.19 6.32 -23.63
CA SER A 19 20.40 6.94 -22.57
C SER A 19 19.11 6.16 -22.28
N THR A 20 19.24 4.90 -21.87
CA THR A 20 18.10 4.08 -21.41
C THR A 20 17.74 4.42 -19.96
N SER A 21 17.17 5.61 -19.76
CA SER A 21 16.91 6.20 -18.43
C SER A 21 15.44 6.52 -18.17
N PHE A 22 14.54 5.60 -18.57
CA PHE A 22 13.14 5.58 -18.13
C PHE A 22 12.80 4.24 -17.47
N GLY A 23 13.46 4.01 -16.35
CA GLY A 23 13.20 2.94 -15.40
C GLY A 23 13.86 3.32 -14.09
N CYS A 24 13.07 3.70 -13.08
CA CYS A 24 13.62 4.05 -11.77
C CYS A 24 14.00 2.74 -11.06
N TYR A 25 15.23 2.27 -11.33
CA TYR A 25 15.78 1.06 -10.71
C TYR A 25 16.11 1.34 -9.25
N VAL A 26 15.09 1.28 -8.40
CA VAL A 26 15.25 1.12 -6.96
C VAL A 26 15.76 -0.31 -6.75
N PRO A 27 17.00 -0.51 -6.27
CA PRO A 27 17.51 -1.86 -6.07
C PRO A 27 16.69 -2.57 -4.99
N THR A 28 16.43 -3.86 -5.15
CA THR A 28 15.57 -4.66 -4.25
C THR A 28 16.08 -4.68 -2.79
N GLY A 29 17.32 -4.27 -2.54
CA GLY A 29 17.92 -4.04 -1.22
C GLY A 29 17.85 -2.61 -0.68
N ALA A 30 17.07 -1.69 -1.25
CA ALA A 30 16.99 -0.28 -0.81
C ALA A 30 16.36 -0.07 0.59
N HIS A 31 15.78 -1.12 1.16
CA HIS A 31 15.06 -1.11 2.44
C HIS A 31 15.51 -2.27 3.32
N LEU A 32 16.81 -2.29 3.69
CA LEU A 32 17.36 -3.25 4.65
C LEU A 32 16.81 -3.00 6.07
N ASP A 33 16.55 -1.74 6.40
CA ASP A 33 16.02 -1.28 7.70
C ASP A 33 14.47 -1.26 7.71
N ALA A 34 13.85 -2.32 7.19
CA ALA A 34 12.40 -2.43 7.04
C ALA A 34 11.81 -3.55 7.90
N HIS A 35 10.90 -3.17 8.79
CA HIS A 35 10.29 -4.00 9.81
C HIS A 35 8.97 -4.59 9.31
N SER A 36 8.69 -5.85 9.61
CA SER A 36 7.45 -6.53 9.17
C SER A 36 6.24 -6.04 9.97
N MET A 37 5.16 -5.70 9.28
CA MET A 37 3.97 -5.05 9.85
C MET A 37 2.69 -5.86 9.59
N HIS A 38 2.02 -6.23 10.66
CA HIS A 38 0.68 -6.81 10.67
C HIS A 38 -0.40 -5.73 10.64
N VAL A 39 -1.48 -5.94 9.86
CA VAL A 39 -2.65 -5.04 9.85
C VAL A 39 -3.57 -5.42 11.00
N GLU A 40 -3.43 -4.75 12.15
CA GLU A 40 -4.16 -5.08 13.37
C GLU A 40 -5.66 -4.77 13.27
N SER A 41 -6.02 -3.59 12.76
CA SER A 41 -7.43 -3.19 12.63
C SER A 41 -7.63 -1.95 11.75
N VAL A 42 -8.88 -1.70 11.36
CA VAL A 42 -9.37 -0.39 10.92
C VAL A 42 -10.40 0.10 11.94
N LYS A 43 -10.30 1.35 12.39
CA LYS A 43 -11.17 1.98 13.39
C LYS A 43 -11.47 3.45 13.02
N LEU A 44 -12.34 4.15 13.76
CA LEU A 44 -12.66 5.58 13.56
C LEU A 44 -12.12 6.44 14.72
N ASP A 45 -11.21 7.40 14.49
CA ASP A 45 -10.68 8.27 15.55
C ASP A 45 -11.84 9.01 16.25
N PRO A 46 -12.04 8.82 17.57
CA PRO A 46 -13.23 9.29 18.27
C PRO A 46 -13.37 10.82 18.32
N ARG A 47 -12.30 11.56 18.00
CA ARG A 47 -12.28 13.03 18.04
C ARG A 47 -12.60 13.67 16.69
N THR A 48 -12.47 12.92 15.59
CA THR A 48 -12.59 13.43 14.21
C THR A 48 -13.48 12.57 13.31
N SER A 49 -13.99 11.44 13.84
CA SER A 49 -14.69 10.37 13.11
C SER A 49 -13.95 9.87 11.86
N THR A 50 -12.64 10.13 11.77
CA THR A 50 -11.82 9.83 10.60
C THR A 50 -11.25 8.41 10.71
N PRO A 51 -11.35 7.57 9.67
CA PRO A 51 -10.81 6.22 9.71
C PRO A 51 -9.28 6.17 9.88
N VAL A 52 -8.82 5.18 10.64
CA VAL A 52 -7.41 4.91 10.95
C VAL A 52 -7.13 3.42 10.72
N ILE A 53 -6.12 3.12 9.89
CA ILE A 53 -5.48 1.79 9.89
C ILE A 53 -4.52 1.77 11.08
N LEU A 54 -4.60 0.73 11.90
CA LEU A 54 -3.61 0.44 12.92
C LEU A 54 -2.74 -0.72 12.44
N LEU A 55 -1.46 -0.43 12.17
CA LEU A 55 -0.44 -1.43 11.87
C LEU A 55 0.36 -1.74 13.13
N GLN A 56 0.80 -2.99 13.30
CA GLN A 56 1.65 -3.40 14.43
C GLN A 56 2.89 -4.15 13.93
N GLU A 57 4.04 -3.82 14.51
CA GLU A 57 5.32 -4.51 14.30
C GLU A 57 5.22 -5.98 14.74
N GLU A 58 5.54 -6.91 13.83
CA GLU A 58 5.40 -8.36 14.08
C GLU A 58 6.47 -8.91 15.04
N GLU A 59 7.63 -8.24 15.10
CA GLU A 59 8.79 -8.63 15.91
C GLU A 59 9.32 -7.40 16.68
N GLY A 60 10.44 -7.55 17.39
CA GLY A 60 11.11 -6.43 18.05
C GLY A 60 10.25 -5.70 19.09
N ALA A 61 10.13 -4.38 18.94
CA ALA A 61 9.54 -3.48 19.94
C ALA A 61 8.01 -3.44 19.93
N ARG A 62 7.33 -4.22 19.07
CA ARG A 62 5.85 -4.30 18.97
C ARG A 62 5.17 -2.95 18.73
N ARG A 63 5.87 -2.02 18.08
CA ARG A 63 5.40 -0.66 17.81
C ARG A 63 4.10 -0.66 16.99
N ARG A 64 3.20 0.26 17.30
CA ARG A 64 1.95 0.50 16.56
C ARG A 64 2.07 1.78 15.74
N LEU A 65 1.78 1.68 14.45
CA LEU A 65 1.81 2.77 13.47
C LEU A 65 0.37 3.08 13.01
N PRO A 66 -0.25 4.17 13.51
CA PRO A 66 -1.55 4.64 13.04
C PRO A 66 -1.41 5.44 11.74
N ILE A 67 -2.27 5.15 10.76
CA ILE A 67 -2.35 5.86 9.48
C ILE A 67 -3.82 6.25 9.23
N TRP A 68 -4.10 7.56 9.29
CA TRP A 68 -5.41 8.12 8.95
C TRP A 68 -5.65 8.03 7.43
N ILE A 69 -6.86 7.62 7.03
CA ILE A 69 -7.24 7.36 5.63
C ILE A 69 -8.67 7.81 5.36
N GLY A 70 -9.06 7.87 4.08
CA GLY A 70 -10.44 8.16 3.67
C GLY A 70 -11.41 7.01 3.95
N VAL A 71 -12.71 7.34 3.95
CA VAL A 71 -13.81 6.40 4.25
C VAL A 71 -13.89 5.28 3.20
N TYR A 72 -13.69 5.59 1.92
CA TYR A 72 -13.75 4.61 0.83
C TYR A 72 -12.57 3.63 0.86
N GLU A 73 -11.36 4.11 1.19
CA GLU A 73 -10.21 3.25 1.45
C GLU A 73 -10.45 2.35 2.67
N ALA A 74 -10.97 2.92 3.76
CA ALA A 74 -11.25 2.18 4.99
C ALA A 74 -12.28 1.07 4.78
N GLN A 75 -13.35 1.35 4.03
CA GLN A 75 -14.35 0.37 3.60
C GLN A 75 -13.70 -0.77 2.78
N SER A 76 -12.90 -0.43 1.78
CA SER A 76 -12.24 -1.43 0.92
C SER A 76 -11.23 -2.30 1.68
N ILE A 77 -10.55 -1.75 2.69
CA ILE A 77 -9.63 -2.49 3.57
C ILE A 77 -10.42 -3.39 4.53
N ALA A 78 -11.47 -2.87 5.18
CA ALA A 78 -12.31 -3.62 6.10
C ALA A 78 -12.97 -4.84 5.43
N MET A 79 -13.52 -4.66 4.22
CA MET A 79 -14.08 -5.75 3.41
C MET A 79 -13.01 -6.81 3.07
N GLY A 80 -11.78 -6.39 2.76
CA GLY A 80 -10.65 -7.30 2.51
C GLY A 80 -10.25 -8.11 3.75
N LEU A 81 -10.12 -7.46 4.91
CA LEU A 81 -9.80 -8.11 6.19
C LEU A 81 -10.89 -9.11 6.62
N GLN A 82 -12.16 -8.74 6.41
CA GLN A 82 -13.32 -9.59 6.71
C GLN A 82 -13.59 -10.65 5.62
N ARG A 83 -12.85 -10.63 4.51
CA ARG A 83 -13.03 -11.51 3.32
C ARG A 83 -14.45 -11.48 2.78
N ILE A 84 -15.07 -10.29 2.74
CA ILE A 84 -16.41 -10.09 2.17
C ILE A 84 -16.31 -10.01 0.66
N GLU A 85 -16.74 -11.06 -0.02
CA GLU A 85 -16.87 -11.08 -1.48
C GLU A 85 -18.02 -10.17 -1.95
N SER A 86 -17.77 -9.43 -3.02
CA SER A 86 -18.74 -8.50 -3.63
C SER A 86 -19.24 -9.03 -4.97
N PRO A 87 -20.54 -8.90 -5.34
CA PRO A 87 -21.07 -9.38 -6.62
C PRO A 87 -20.40 -8.77 -7.87
N ARG A 88 -19.67 -7.66 -7.70
CA ARG A 88 -18.78 -7.03 -8.69
C ARG A 88 -17.49 -6.63 -7.97
N PRO A 89 -16.32 -6.74 -8.62
CA PRO A 89 -15.06 -6.31 -8.02
C PRO A 89 -15.06 -4.78 -7.76
N ASN A 90 -14.63 -4.37 -6.57
CA ASN A 90 -14.29 -2.98 -6.28
C ASN A 90 -12.93 -2.60 -6.91
N SER A 91 -12.49 -1.36 -6.77
CA SER A 91 -11.24 -0.86 -7.35
C SER A 91 -10.00 -1.68 -6.96
N HIS A 92 -9.90 -2.13 -5.70
CA HIS A 92 -8.75 -2.90 -5.22
C HIS A 92 -8.80 -4.37 -5.64
N ASP A 93 -10.00 -4.95 -5.81
CA ASP A 93 -10.17 -6.25 -6.47
C ASP A 93 -9.84 -6.17 -7.97
N LEU A 94 -10.22 -5.08 -8.64
CA LEU A 94 -9.88 -4.84 -10.04
C LEU A 94 -8.36 -4.69 -10.22
N MET A 95 -7.67 -4.00 -9.30
CA MET A 95 -6.21 -3.90 -9.31
C MET A 95 -5.52 -5.24 -9.04
N ARG A 96 -6.01 -6.06 -8.09
CA ARG A 96 -5.52 -7.44 -7.91
C ARG A 96 -5.68 -8.24 -9.20
N ASN A 97 -6.91 -8.28 -9.74
CA ASN A 97 -7.25 -9.02 -10.95
C ASN A 97 -6.41 -8.54 -12.16
N LEU A 98 -6.06 -7.25 -12.24
CA LEU A 98 -5.20 -6.71 -13.29
C LEU A 98 -3.77 -7.23 -13.17
N VAL A 99 -3.19 -7.22 -11.97
CA VAL A 99 -1.85 -7.77 -11.69
C VAL A 99 -1.80 -9.26 -11.99
N GLU A 100 -2.78 -10.03 -11.51
CA GLU A 100 -2.94 -11.46 -11.83
C GLU A 100 -3.10 -11.71 -13.33
N LYS A 101 -3.79 -10.82 -14.06
CA LYS A 101 -4.08 -11.02 -15.49
C LYS A 101 -2.93 -10.68 -16.43
N ILE A 102 -1.86 -10.07 -15.92
CA ILE A 102 -0.58 -9.86 -16.63
C ILE A 102 0.51 -10.81 -16.10
N ASP A 103 0.11 -11.93 -15.49
CA ASP A 103 0.98 -12.93 -14.85
C ASP A 103 1.93 -12.33 -13.80
N GLY A 104 1.51 -11.20 -13.20
CA GLY A 104 2.24 -10.47 -12.19
C GLY A 104 1.92 -10.91 -10.76
N ARG A 105 2.84 -10.64 -9.84
CA ARG A 105 2.73 -11.00 -8.41
C ARG A 105 3.15 -9.85 -7.50
N VAL A 106 2.30 -9.46 -6.55
CA VAL A 106 2.68 -8.50 -5.51
C VAL A 106 3.65 -9.14 -4.52
N VAL A 107 4.88 -8.63 -4.46
CA VAL A 107 6.01 -9.20 -3.70
C VAL A 107 6.04 -8.70 -2.26
N ARG A 108 5.95 -7.38 -2.08
CA ARG A 108 5.84 -6.70 -0.78
C ARG A 108 5.27 -5.29 -0.94
N VAL A 109 4.78 -4.75 0.17
CA VAL A 109 4.50 -3.32 0.34
C VAL A 109 5.47 -2.76 1.37
N VAL A 110 6.09 -1.63 1.10
CA VAL A 110 6.98 -0.94 2.06
C VAL A 110 6.48 0.49 2.26
N ILE A 111 6.16 0.87 3.49
CA ILE A 111 5.85 2.25 3.87
C ILE A 111 7.19 2.94 4.13
N THR A 112 7.57 3.83 3.22
CA THR A 112 8.96 4.28 3.06
C THR A 112 9.27 5.58 3.77
N GLU A 113 8.36 6.55 3.70
CA GLU A 113 8.61 7.92 4.16
C GLU A 113 7.38 8.55 4.83
N LEU A 114 7.64 9.52 5.71
CA LEU A 114 6.66 10.43 6.28
C LEU A 114 7.16 11.87 6.05
N LYS A 115 6.42 12.68 5.28
CA LYS A 115 6.75 14.09 4.96
C LYS A 115 5.52 14.94 5.23
N GLU A 116 5.65 15.96 6.08
CA GLU A 116 4.57 16.95 6.36
C GLU A 116 3.22 16.32 6.78
N GLY A 117 3.25 15.15 7.43
CA GLY A 117 2.06 14.38 7.82
C GLY A 117 1.55 13.39 6.77
N VAL A 118 2.08 13.43 5.55
CA VAL A 118 1.77 12.50 4.45
C VAL A 118 2.72 11.30 4.49
N TYR A 119 2.14 10.09 4.51
CA TYR A 119 2.88 8.84 4.38
C TYR A 119 2.97 8.39 2.91
N TYR A 120 4.11 7.85 2.52
CA TYR A 120 4.38 7.28 1.20
C TYR A 120 4.64 5.78 1.31
N ALA A 121 4.26 5.02 0.29
CA ALA A 121 4.55 3.59 0.20
C ALA A 121 4.98 3.17 -1.21
N LEU A 122 5.83 2.15 -1.28
CA LEU A 122 6.17 1.47 -2.51
C LEU A 122 5.47 0.11 -2.57
N LEU A 123 4.85 -0.17 -3.72
CA LEU A 123 4.28 -1.46 -4.08
C LEU A 123 5.24 -2.16 -5.05
N GLU A 124 5.83 -3.27 -4.61
CA GLU A 124 6.72 -4.08 -5.46
C GLU A 124 5.94 -5.21 -6.11
N VAL A 125 6.00 -5.29 -7.44
CA VAL A 125 5.31 -6.31 -8.26
C VAL A 125 6.34 -7.00 -9.16
N GLU A 126 6.40 -8.33 -9.11
CA GLU A 126 7.21 -9.14 -10.01
C GLU A 126 6.40 -9.47 -11.28
N ILE A 127 6.95 -9.21 -12.46
CA ILE A 127 6.37 -9.52 -13.78
C ILE A 127 7.52 -9.98 -14.69
N ASP A 128 7.38 -11.09 -15.41
CA ASP A 128 8.43 -11.68 -16.27
C ASP A 128 9.81 -11.84 -15.57
N GLY A 129 9.80 -12.15 -14.26
CA GLY A 129 11.02 -12.26 -13.45
C GLY A 129 11.73 -10.92 -13.18
N ARG A 130 11.04 -9.79 -13.34
CA ARG A 130 11.53 -8.43 -13.08
C ARG A 130 10.68 -7.76 -11.99
N THR A 131 11.33 -7.16 -10.99
CA THR A 131 10.63 -6.30 -10.03
C THR A 131 10.33 -4.94 -10.65
N VAL A 132 9.05 -4.62 -10.75
CA VAL A 132 8.53 -3.26 -11.00
C VAL A 132 8.20 -2.64 -9.65
N VAL A 133 8.65 -1.40 -9.43
CA VAL A 133 8.41 -0.65 -8.19
C VAL A 133 7.48 0.51 -8.52
N LEU A 134 6.36 0.59 -7.80
CA LEU A 134 5.30 1.59 -8.01
C LEU A 134 5.16 2.47 -6.78
N ASP A 135 5.17 3.79 -6.97
CA ASP A 135 4.75 4.75 -5.93
C ASP A 135 3.25 4.58 -5.62
N SER A 136 2.89 4.68 -4.34
CA SER A 136 1.55 4.34 -3.88
C SER A 136 1.19 5.03 -2.56
N ARG A 137 -0.10 5.30 -2.37
CA ARG A 137 -0.63 5.66 -1.05
C ARG A 137 -0.64 4.39 -0.18
N PRO A 138 -0.21 4.45 1.10
CA PRO A 138 -0.21 3.27 1.97
C PRO A 138 -1.56 2.55 2.01
N SER A 139 -2.67 3.29 1.96
CA SER A 139 -4.03 2.74 1.90
C SER A 139 -4.25 1.77 0.74
N ASP A 140 -3.83 2.14 -0.48
CA ASP A 140 -4.07 1.32 -1.68
C ASP A 140 -3.13 0.12 -1.73
N ALA A 141 -1.88 0.32 -1.32
CA ALA A 141 -0.90 -0.75 -1.20
C ALA A 141 -1.31 -1.78 -0.13
N ILE A 142 -1.75 -1.36 1.06
CA ILE A 142 -2.27 -2.22 2.13
C ILE A 142 -3.54 -2.96 1.66
N ALA A 143 -4.47 -2.27 0.99
CA ALA A 143 -5.69 -2.88 0.45
C ALA A 143 -5.43 -3.98 -0.60
N LEU A 144 -4.33 -3.85 -1.37
CA LEU A 144 -3.83 -4.90 -2.26
C LEU A 144 -3.13 -6.03 -1.48
N ALA A 145 -2.23 -5.70 -0.56
CA ALA A 145 -1.48 -6.69 0.23
C ALA A 145 -2.40 -7.65 1.01
N ILE A 146 -3.48 -7.14 1.60
CA ILE A 146 -4.52 -7.93 2.27
C ILE A 146 -5.21 -8.89 1.29
N ARG A 147 -5.48 -8.43 0.05
CA ARG A 147 -6.15 -9.21 -1.00
C ARG A 147 -5.24 -10.26 -1.66
N THR A 148 -3.92 -10.08 -1.62
CA THR A 148 -2.94 -11.04 -2.17
C THR A 148 -2.26 -11.91 -1.10
N GLY A 149 -2.52 -11.65 0.19
CA GLY A 149 -1.80 -12.29 1.30
C GLY A 149 -0.32 -11.87 1.39
N THR A 150 0.03 -10.73 0.81
CA THR A 150 1.41 -10.22 0.75
C THR A 150 1.78 -9.47 2.03
N ARG A 151 3.06 -9.52 2.42
CA ARG A 151 3.58 -8.81 3.60
C ARG A 151 3.64 -7.29 3.39
N VAL A 152 3.30 -6.57 4.44
CA VAL A 152 3.49 -5.11 4.59
C VAL A 152 4.70 -4.87 5.49
N TYR A 153 5.49 -3.85 5.16
CA TYR A 153 6.66 -3.43 5.92
C TYR A 153 6.61 -1.92 6.16
N ALA A 154 7.34 -1.43 7.17
CA ALA A 154 7.62 -0.01 7.38
C ALA A 154 9.11 0.21 7.63
N THR A 155 9.67 1.31 7.13
CA THR A 155 11.07 1.67 7.42
C THR A 155 11.24 2.12 8.88
N GLU A 156 12.43 1.92 9.45
CA GLU A 156 12.73 2.39 10.81
C GLU A 156 12.50 3.90 10.96
N GLU A 157 12.81 4.72 9.95
CA GLU A 157 12.55 6.17 9.97
C GLU A 157 11.04 6.51 10.03
N VAL A 158 10.19 5.71 9.39
CA VAL A 158 8.72 5.83 9.50
C VAL A 158 8.26 5.42 10.91
N LEU A 159 8.76 4.30 11.45
CA LEU A 159 8.39 3.86 12.80
C LEU A 159 8.87 4.84 13.88
N ARG A 160 10.12 5.29 13.82
CA ARG A 160 10.74 6.26 14.74
C ARG A 160 9.98 7.59 14.86
N ARG A 161 9.19 7.96 13.84
CA ARG A 161 8.44 9.24 13.78
C ARG A 161 6.93 9.12 13.81
N GLY A 162 6.37 8.02 13.31
CA GLY A 162 4.92 7.83 13.20
C GLY A 162 4.34 6.80 14.17
N SER A 163 5.17 5.94 14.78
CA SER A 163 4.72 4.85 15.65
C SER A 163 4.93 5.11 17.14
N PHE A 164 4.25 4.32 17.97
CA PHE A 164 4.39 4.29 19.43
C PHE A 164 4.57 2.87 19.94
N VAL A 165 5.32 2.68 21.03
CA VAL A 165 5.29 1.42 21.78
C VAL A 165 4.02 1.41 22.65
N PRO A 166 3.19 0.36 22.64
CA PRO A 166 2.11 0.23 23.61
C PRO A 166 2.71 -0.20 24.95
N ASP A 167 2.63 0.65 25.97
CA ASP A 167 3.01 0.27 27.33
C ASP A 167 2.10 -0.84 27.87
N GLY A 168 2.65 -1.66 28.78
CA GLY A 168 1.98 -2.84 29.33
C GLY A 168 0.78 -2.55 30.24
N GLY A 169 0.54 -1.29 30.56
CA GLY A 169 -0.71 -0.77 31.10
C GLY A 169 -1.19 0.39 30.22
N GLU A 170 -2.49 0.41 29.92
CA GLU A 170 -3.17 1.46 29.11
C GLU A 170 -2.51 1.70 27.74
N ALA A 171 -2.87 0.84 26.78
CA ALA A 171 -2.46 0.93 25.38
C ALA A 171 -2.98 2.23 24.71
N LEU A 172 -2.20 3.31 24.81
CA LEU A 172 -2.47 4.69 24.41
C LEU A 172 -3.96 5.09 24.34
N ASP A 173 -4.40 5.79 25.38
CA ASP A 173 -5.66 6.56 25.42
C ASP A 173 -5.61 7.82 24.52
N ILE A 174 -5.38 7.59 23.22
CA ILE A 174 -6.36 8.07 22.24
C ILE A 174 -7.67 7.37 22.65
N GLU A 175 -8.74 8.10 22.96
CA GLU A 175 -9.86 7.58 23.79
C GLU A 175 -10.74 6.50 23.10
N TRP A 176 -10.18 5.33 22.81
CA TRP A 176 -10.76 4.22 22.05
C TRP A 176 -11.78 3.42 22.88
N LYS A 177 -12.76 4.09 23.48
CA LYS A 177 -13.99 3.46 23.96
C LYS A 177 -14.81 2.99 22.76
N VAL A 178 -14.49 1.79 22.27
CA VAL A 178 -15.16 1.16 21.11
C VAL A 178 -16.63 0.87 21.46
N SER A 179 -17.51 1.82 21.13
CA SER A 179 -18.95 1.70 21.30
C SER A 179 -19.57 0.81 20.21
N ASN A 180 -19.32 -0.50 20.34
CA ASN A 180 -19.91 -1.59 19.56
C ASN A 180 -19.56 -1.69 18.06
N ARG A 181 -19.81 -2.90 17.57
CA ARG A 181 -19.73 -3.34 16.16
C ARG A 181 -20.61 -2.53 15.18
N THR A 182 -21.59 -1.80 15.73
CA THR A 182 -22.68 -1.14 15.00
C THR A 182 -22.24 0.03 14.12
N GLU A 183 -21.17 0.74 14.46
CA GLU A 183 -20.76 1.95 13.71
C GLU A 183 -20.05 1.62 12.39
N LEU A 184 -19.29 0.52 12.33
CA LEU A 184 -18.79 0.02 11.04
C LEU A 184 -19.95 -0.50 10.18
N GLU A 185 -20.95 -1.14 10.79
CA GLU A 185 -22.17 -1.54 10.06
C GLU A 185 -22.99 -0.34 9.56
N SER A 186 -23.09 0.78 10.29
CA SER A 186 -23.85 1.95 9.82
C SER A 186 -23.16 2.65 8.63
N VAL A 187 -21.83 2.79 8.68
CA VAL A 187 -21.03 3.26 7.54
C VAL A 187 -21.22 2.35 6.31
N LEU A 188 -21.19 1.02 6.50
CA LEU A 188 -21.36 0.04 5.44
C LEU A 188 -22.81 -0.10 4.91
N ARG A 189 -23.83 0.36 5.64
CA ARG A 189 -25.26 0.24 5.27
C ARG A 189 -25.84 1.47 4.55
N THR A 190 -25.06 2.52 4.33
CA THR A 190 -25.58 3.82 3.82
C THR A 190 -25.44 3.97 2.29
N HIS A 191 -24.99 2.93 1.58
CA HIS A 191 -24.86 2.89 0.11
C HIS A 191 -25.32 1.53 -0.45
#